data_AF-D8V7Q2-F1
#
_entry.id   AF-D8V7Q2-F1
#
_cell.length_a   1.000
_cell.length_b   1.000
_cell.length_c   1.000
_cell.angle_alpha   90.00
_cell.angle_beta   90.00
_cell.angle_gamma   90.00
#
_symmetry.space_group_name_H-M   'P 1'
#
loop_
_entity.id
_entity.type
_entity.pdbx_description
1 polymer ?
#
loop_
_entity_poly.entity_id
_entity_poly.type
_entity_poly.pdbx_seq_one_letter_code
_entity_poly.pdbx_strand_id
1 'polypeptide(L)'
;DNAIKDYKLYPLDRCFDDQTKMKVCDLIGDAIGCKDKTKLDELDEWNDVDMRGTYNKHKGVLIPPRRRQLCLSRIVRGRANLRNLNEFKEEILKGAQSEGKFLGNYYNEDKGKEKKEDRKEKALEAMKNSFYDYEDIIKGTDTSTNIQFKDIKIKLDKLLTKETNNNIRNAEDWWKVNKKSIWNAMLCGYKKSGNKIIDPSWCKIITTEKTPQFLRWIKEWGTNVCIQKQEHKEYVKSKCSNVSNLGAQASESNNCTSEIRKYQEWSRKSSVQWEAISERYRKYKGMDEFKNVKEPDANEYLKEHCSKCPCGFNDMEEITKYTNIGNEAFNTIIEKVNIPAE
;
A
#
# COMPACT_ATOMS: atom_id res chain seq x y z
N ASP A 1 41.75 -20.16 6.48
CA ASP A 1 40.45 -20.80 6.15
C ASP A 1 39.60 -21.30 7.33
N ASN A 2 39.50 -20.60 8.47
CA ASN A 2 38.46 -20.93 9.46
C ASN A 2 38.04 -19.76 10.38
N ALA A 3 38.17 -18.50 9.92
CA ALA A 3 37.74 -17.33 10.70
C ALA A 3 36.48 -16.62 10.12
N ILE A 4 35.85 -17.18 9.09
CA ILE A 4 34.65 -16.61 8.43
C ILE A 4 33.49 -17.61 8.57
N LYS A 5 33.09 -17.94 9.80
CA LYS A 5 31.83 -18.69 10.06
C LYS A 5 31.02 -18.19 11.25
N ASP A 6 31.49 -17.16 11.95
CA ASP A 6 30.84 -16.66 13.18
C ASP A 6 30.32 -15.22 13.10
N TYR A 7 30.18 -14.68 11.89
CA TYR A 7 29.21 -13.60 11.69
C TYR A 7 27.82 -14.20 11.82
N LYS A 8 27.30 -14.19 13.06
CA LYS A 8 25.88 -14.22 13.38
C LYS A 8 25.12 -13.55 12.25
N LEU A 9 24.27 -14.31 11.54
CA LEU A 9 23.48 -13.84 10.40
C LEU A 9 22.77 -12.52 10.76
N TYR A 10 23.39 -11.42 10.32
CA TYR A 10 22.92 -10.02 10.26
C TYR A 10 22.65 -9.31 11.59
N PRO A 11 23.47 -8.31 12.01
CA PRO A 11 23.12 -7.37 13.09
C PRO A 11 22.08 -6.34 12.62
N LEU A 12 21.05 -6.77 11.89
CA LEU A 12 19.84 -6.00 11.57
C LEU A 12 18.84 -5.97 12.73
N ASP A 13 19.21 -6.49 13.90
CA ASP A 13 18.40 -6.37 15.11
C ASP A 13 18.49 -5.00 15.77
N ARG A 14 19.33 -4.09 15.27
CA ARG A 14 19.41 -2.71 15.74
C ARG A 14 19.14 -1.78 14.56
N CYS A 15 18.23 -0.84 14.75
CA CYS A 15 18.02 0.17 13.73
C CYS A 15 19.23 1.12 13.66
N PHE A 16 19.38 1.77 12.51
CA PHE A 16 20.52 2.59 12.18
C PHE A 16 20.41 3.97 12.85
N ASP A 17 21.24 4.23 13.84
CA ASP A 17 21.80 5.56 14.08
C ASP A 17 23.20 5.59 13.45
N ASP A 18 23.47 6.61 12.64
CA ASP A 18 24.80 6.96 12.12
C ASP A 18 25.42 6.14 10.95
N GLN A 19 26.32 6.84 10.24
CA GLN A 19 27.07 6.49 9.02
C GLN A 19 27.87 5.18 9.12
N THR A 20 28.28 4.80 10.33
CA THR A 20 29.13 3.61 10.59
C THR A 20 28.46 2.26 10.28
N LYS A 21 27.12 2.22 10.13
CA LYS A 21 26.36 0.99 9.89
C LYS A 21 26.01 0.71 8.41
N MET A 22 26.50 1.51 7.45
CA MET A 22 26.32 1.23 6.01
C MET A 22 26.76 -0.19 5.63
N LYS A 23 27.85 -0.67 6.24
CA LYS A 23 28.40 -2.01 5.97
C LYS A 23 27.38 -3.13 6.15
N VAL A 24 26.42 -3.01 7.07
CA VAL A 24 25.42 -4.08 7.31
C VAL A 24 24.38 -4.13 6.20
N CYS A 25 23.97 -2.98 5.66
CA CYS A 25 23.07 -2.91 4.50
C CYS A 25 23.74 -3.46 3.23
N ASP A 26 25.06 -3.33 3.12
CA ASP A 26 25.81 -3.82 1.95
C ASP A 26 25.93 -5.35 1.93
N LEU A 27 25.73 -6.03 3.06
CA LEU A 27 25.73 -7.50 3.13
C LEU A 27 24.50 -8.13 2.49
N ILE A 28 23.38 -7.40 2.38
CA ILE A 28 22.16 -7.91 1.76
C ILE A 28 22.22 -7.56 0.27
N GLY A 29 22.28 -8.57 -0.58
CA GLY A 29 22.17 -8.39 -2.03
C GLY A 29 20.77 -7.88 -2.45
N ASP A 30 20.65 -7.35 -3.66
CA ASP A 30 19.34 -7.03 -4.22
C ASP A 30 18.60 -8.32 -4.60
N ALA A 31 17.28 -8.33 -4.40
CA ALA A 31 16.42 -9.43 -4.81
C ALA A 31 16.43 -9.58 -6.33
N ILE A 32 16.61 -10.81 -6.80
CA ILE A 32 16.60 -11.09 -8.23
C ILE A 32 15.16 -11.20 -8.70
N GLY A 33 14.79 -10.33 -9.64
CA GLY A 33 13.51 -10.40 -10.33
C GLY A 33 12.47 -9.37 -9.91
N CYS A 34 12.77 -8.58 -8.89
CA CYS A 34 11.94 -7.43 -8.56
C CYS A 34 12.17 -6.32 -9.59
N LYS A 35 11.08 -5.61 -9.92
CA LYS A 35 11.05 -4.53 -10.91
C LYS A 35 10.80 -3.20 -10.19
N ASP A 36 11.11 -2.11 -10.87
CA ASP A 36 10.71 -0.77 -10.43
C ASP A 36 9.18 -0.69 -10.26
N LYS A 37 8.75 0.12 -9.30
CA LYS A 37 7.32 0.36 -9.06
C LYS A 37 6.78 1.31 -10.11
N THR A 38 5.57 1.03 -10.57
CA THR A 38 4.87 1.90 -11.52
C THR A 38 3.42 2.06 -11.09
N LYS A 39 2.85 3.25 -11.29
CA LYS A 39 1.41 3.48 -11.19
C LYS A 39 0.79 3.10 -9.82
N LEU A 40 1.54 3.28 -8.72
CA LEU A 40 1.04 2.91 -7.38
C LEU A 40 -0.15 3.75 -6.93
N ASP A 41 -0.25 4.96 -7.48
CA ASP A 41 -1.29 5.93 -7.15
C ASP A 41 -2.46 5.86 -8.17
N GLU A 42 -2.37 5.06 -9.23
CA GLU A 42 -3.43 5.00 -10.26
C GLU A 42 -4.62 4.16 -9.80
N LEU A 43 -5.81 4.75 -9.83
CA LEU A 43 -7.05 4.09 -9.38
C LEU A 43 -7.39 2.84 -10.19
N ASP A 44 -7.11 2.84 -11.51
CA ASP A 44 -7.40 1.72 -12.41
C ASP A 44 -6.53 0.47 -12.10
N GLU A 45 -5.43 0.64 -11.35
CA GLU A 45 -4.57 -0.48 -10.94
C GLU A 45 -5.09 -1.22 -9.69
N TRP A 46 -6.10 -0.67 -9.01
CA TRP A 46 -6.81 -1.32 -7.90
C TRP A 46 -7.83 -2.31 -8.43
N ASN A 47 -7.52 -3.60 -8.30
CA ASN A 47 -8.32 -4.65 -8.90
C ASN A 47 -8.12 -5.99 -8.19
N ASP A 48 -8.83 -7.02 -8.65
CA ASP A 48 -8.91 -8.34 -8.05
C ASP A 48 -8.22 -9.44 -8.88
N VAL A 49 -7.29 -9.10 -9.77
CA VAL A 49 -6.64 -10.09 -10.69
C VAL A 49 -5.94 -11.25 -9.96
N ASP A 50 -5.44 -11.03 -8.74
CA ASP A 50 -4.83 -12.09 -7.93
C ASP A 50 -5.86 -12.83 -7.03
N MET A 51 -7.15 -12.59 -7.24
CA MET A 51 -8.27 -13.29 -6.60
C MET A 51 -8.83 -14.37 -7.54
N ARG A 52 -8.79 -15.63 -7.10
CA ARG A 52 -9.23 -16.82 -7.83
C ARG A 52 -10.53 -17.31 -7.22
N GLY A 53 -11.53 -17.52 -8.06
CA GLY A 53 -12.81 -18.03 -7.63
C GLY A 53 -13.82 -18.01 -8.74
N THR A 54 -15.03 -18.47 -8.43
CA THR A 54 -16.19 -18.26 -9.27
C THR A 54 -16.51 -16.76 -9.36
N TYR A 55 -17.25 -16.38 -10.39
CA TYR A 55 -17.67 -14.99 -10.62
C TYR A 55 -18.27 -14.38 -9.33
N ASN A 56 -17.89 -13.12 -9.05
CA ASN A 56 -18.29 -12.34 -7.87
C ASN A 56 -17.82 -12.85 -6.48
N LYS A 57 -17.14 -14.00 -6.37
CA LYS A 57 -16.72 -14.53 -5.06
C LYS A 57 -15.92 -13.51 -4.23
N HIS A 58 -15.05 -12.75 -4.90
CA HIS A 58 -14.16 -11.77 -4.29
C HIS A 58 -14.48 -10.32 -4.68
N LYS A 59 -15.61 -10.06 -5.37
CA LYS A 59 -16.07 -8.70 -5.73
C LYS A 59 -15.96 -7.74 -4.53
N GLY A 60 -15.26 -6.62 -4.71
CA GLY A 60 -15.06 -5.62 -3.65
C GLY A 60 -13.81 -5.81 -2.80
N VAL A 61 -13.04 -6.88 -3.00
CA VAL A 61 -11.65 -6.96 -2.53
C VAL A 61 -10.76 -6.37 -3.61
N LEU A 62 -10.37 -5.11 -3.46
CA LEU A 62 -9.44 -4.45 -4.38
C LEU A 62 -8.03 -4.55 -3.81
N ILE A 63 -7.13 -5.23 -4.51
CA ILE A 63 -5.75 -5.41 -4.10
C ILE A 63 -4.97 -4.14 -4.46
N PRO A 64 -4.25 -3.52 -3.50
CA PRO A 64 -3.43 -2.35 -3.79
C PRO A 64 -2.42 -2.62 -4.91
N PRO A 65 -2.20 -1.67 -5.84
CA PRO A 65 -1.17 -1.79 -6.87
C PRO A 65 0.22 -2.10 -6.28
N ARG A 66 0.50 -1.52 -5.12
CA ARG A 66 1.71 -1.77 -4.32
C ARG A 66 1.83 -3.24 -3.89
N ARG A 67 0.76 -3.83 -3.34
CA ARG A 67 0.71 -5.25 -2.95
C ARG A 67 0.88 -6.18 -4.16
N ARG A 68 0.25 -5.85 -5.30
CA ARG A 68 0.40 -6.62 -6.56
C ARG A 68 1.84 -6.61 -7.05
N GLN A 69 2.54 -5.50 -6.83
CA GLN A 69 3.94 -5.32 -7.20
C GLN A 69 4.91 -5.65 -6.06
N LEU A 70 4.45 -6.23 -4.93
CA LEU A 70 5.29 -6.53 -3.77
C LEU A 70 6.48 -7.39 -4.20
N CYS A 71 7.68 -6.88 -3.96
CA CYS A 71 8.91 -7.57 -4.28
C CYS A 71 9.05 -8.75 -3.34
N LEU A 72 9.04 -9.97 -3.86
CA LEU A 72 9.52 -11.17 -3.17
C LEU A 72 10.64 -11.73 -4.03
N SER A 73 11.77 -12.07 -3.41
CA SER A 73 12.97 -12.57 -4.08
C SER A 73 12.70 -13.90 -4.83
N ARG A 74 13.74 -14.64 -5.19
CA ARG A 74 13.63 -15.97 -5.81
C ARG A 74 12.79 -16.97 -4.99
N ILE A 75 12.47 -16.67 -3.73
CA ILE A 75 11.57 -17.45 -2.88
C ILE A 75 10.23 -17.79 -3.53
N VAL A 76 9.70 -16.93 -4.41
CA VAL A 76 8.46 -17.20 -5.19
C VAL A 76 8.69 -17.88 -6.53
N ARG A 77 9.92 -17.88 -7.06
CA ARG A 77 10.25 -18.42 -8.38
C ARG A 77 10.71 -19.87 -8.29
N GLY A 78 9.76 -20.80 -8.47
CA GLY A 78 10.03 -22.22 -8.71
C GLY A 78 10.67 -22.98 -7.52
N ARG A 79 11.47 -24.01 -7.85
CA ARG A 79 12.23 -24.86 -6.91
C ARG A 79 13.42 -24.09 -6.31
N ALA A 80 13.19 -22.96 -5.65
CA ALA A 80 14.18 -22.46 -4.71
C ALA A 80 14.36 -23.57 -3.66
N ASN A 81 15.39 -24.39 -3.84
CA ASN A 81 15.76 -25.48 -2.93
C ASN A 81 16.40 -24.85 -1.69
N LEU A 82 15.61 -24.09 -0.93
CA LEU A 82 16.02 -23.56 0.36
C LEU A 82 16.38 -24.74 1.24
N ARG A 83 17.65 -24.82 1.63
CA ARG A 83 18.18 -25.97 2.36
C ARG A 83 17.90 -25.87 3.85
N ASN A 84 17.78 -24.62 4.33
CA ASN A 84 17.68 -24.27 5.74
C ASN A 84 16.96 -22.93 6.01
N LEU A 85 16.66 -22.65 7.28
CA LEU A 85 16.00 -21.42 7.73
C LEU A 85 16.84 -20.15 7.50
N ASN A 86 18.17 -20.25 7.46
CA ASN A 86 19.05 -19.12 7.19
C ASN A 86 18.92 -18.65 5.73
N GLU A 87 18.91 -19.58 4.78
CA GLU A 87 18.66 -19.28 3.36
C GLU A 87 17.26 -18.71 3.15
N PHE A 88 16.25 -19.22 3.85
CA PHE A 88 14.90 -18.64 3.83
C PHE A 88 14.91 -17.19 4.32
N LYS A 89 15.56 -16.92 5.47
CA LYS A 89 15.69 -15.57 6.02
C LYS A 89 16.38 -14.64 5.03
N GLU A 90 17.49 -15.08 4.44
CA GLU A 90 18.26 -14.28 3.48
C GLU A 90 17.41 -13.85 2.28
N GLU A 91 16.61 -14.75 1.70
CA GLU A 91 15.74 -14.41 0.57
C GLU A 91 14.61 -13.45 0.94
N ILE A 92 14.06 -13.55 2.15
CA ILE A 92 13.08 -12.57 2.67
C ILE A 92 13.74 -11.21 2.85
N LEU A 93 14.96 -11.16 3.41
CA LEU A 93 15.69 -9.89 3.61
C LEU A 93 16.06 -9.21 2.28
N LYS A 94 16.48 -9.98 1.28
CA LYS A 94 16.73 -9.46 -0.09
C LYS A 94 15.46 -8.84 -0.66
N GLY A 95 14.34 -9.55 -0.56
CA GLY A 95 13.03 -9.06 -1.00
C GLY A 95 12.67 -7.74 -0.31
N ALA A 96 12.75 -7.71 1.02
CA ALA A 96 12.39 -6.55 1.82
C ALA A 96 13.28 -5.34 1.52
N GLN A 97 14.59 -5.54 1.35
CA GLN A 97 15.51 -4.49 0.91
C GLN A 97 15.13 -3.95 -0.46
N SER A 98 14.91 -4.82 -1.44
CA SER A 98 14.52 -4.36 -2.77
C SER A 98 13.16 -3.67 -2.76
N GLU A 99 12.20 -4.11 -1.96
CA GLU A 99 10.92 -3.42 -1.75
C GLU A 99 11.13 -1.99 -1.27
N GLY A 100 11.91 -1.79 -0.20
CA GLY A 100 12.22 -0.47 0.31
C GLY A 100 12.97 0.42 -0.69
N LYS A 101 13.86 -0.16 -1.49
CA LYS A 101 14.60 0.54 -2.56
C LYS A 101 13.65 1.04 -3.65
N PHE A 102 12.80 0.17 -4.17
CA PHE A 102 11.91 0.52 -5.28
C PHE A 102 10.77 1.44 -4.86
N LEU A 103 10.24 1.29 -3.63
CA LEU A 103 9.31 2.28 -3.06
C LEU A 103 10.00 3.63 -2.87
N GLY A 104 11.23 3.63 -2.33
CA GLY A 104 12.03 4.85 -2.21
C GLY A 104 12.25 5.54 -3.56
N ASN A 105 12.61 4.80 -4.61
CA ASN A 105 12.77 5.35 -5.96
C ASN A 105 11.45 5.99 -6.45
N TYR A 106 10.34 5.26 -6.39
CA TYR A 106 9.04 5.72 -6.90
C TYR A 106 8.52 7.00 -6.25
N TYR A 107 8.73 7.14 -4.94
CA TYR A 107 8.31 8.34 -4.21
C TYR A 107 9.39 9.44 -4.20
N ASN A 108 10.64 9.14 -4.61
CA ASN A 108 11.67 10.16 -4.81
C ASN A 108 11.50 10.91 -6.13
N GLU A 109 10.91 10.28 -7.14
CA GLU A 109 10.59 10.93 -8.41
C GLU A 109 9.79 12.20 -8.16
N ASP A 110 10.21 13.29 -8.80
CA ASP A 110 9.49 14.54 -8.74
C ASP A 110 8.25 14.45 -9.64
N LYS A 111 7.08 14.36 -9.01
CA LYS A 111 5.77 14.31 -9.70
C LYS A 111 5.09 15.67 -9.75
N GLY A 112 5.82 16.77 -9.53
CA GLY A 112 5.32 18.14 -9.70
C GLY A 112 5.41 18.98 -8.43
N LYS A 113 4.27 19.40 -7.86
CA LYS A 113 4.23 20.36 -6.74
C LYS A 113 4.39 19.72 -5.35
N GLU A 114 4.64 18.41 -5.27
CA GLU A 114 4.64 17.68 -4.01
C GLU A 114 5.90 18.00 -3.17
N LYS A 115 5.70 18.37 -1.90
CA LYS A 115 6.83 18.67 -1.00
C LYS A 115 7.64 17.41 -0.74
N LYS A 116 8.93 17.58 -0.46
CA LYS A 116 9.84 16.47 -0.16
C LYS A 116 9.40 15.68 1.09
N GLU A 117 8.88 16.37 2.09
CA GLU A 117 8.38 15.77 3.33
C GLU A 117 7.16 14.89 3.08
N ASP A 118 6.20 15.35 2.25
CA ASP A 118 5.02 14.58 1.86
C ASP A 118 5.42 13.30 1.12
N ARG A 119 6.39 13.40 0.21
CA ARG A 119 6.97 12.25 -0.52
C ARG A 119 7.62 11.22 0.41
N LYS A 120 8.39 11.67 1.41
CA LYS A 120 8.98 10.78 2.43
C LYS A 120 7.89 10.09 3.24
N GLU A 121 6.83 10.81 3.57
CA GLU A 121 5.71 10.27 4.33
C GLU A 121 4.94 9.21 3.53
N LYS A 122 4.64 9.47 2.24
CA LYS A 122 4.05 8.46 1.34
C LYS A 122 4.93 7.22 1.21
N ALA A 123 6.24 7.40 1.05
CA ALA A 123 7.19 6.28 1.01
C ALA A 123 7.16 5.45 2.28
N LEU A 124 7.15 6.09 3.46
CA LEU A 124 7.06 5.41 4.74
C LEU A 124 5.76 4.62 4.88
N GLU A 125 4.61 5.21 4.56
CA GLU A 125 3.32 4.52 4.65
C GLU A 125 3.25 3.33 3.68
N ALA A 126 3.75 3.48 2.44
CA ALA A 126 3.84 2.36 1.51
C ALA A 126 4.78 1.25 2.01
N MET A 127 5.89 1.60 2.64
CA MET A 127 6.78 0.63 3.29
C MET A 127 6.09 -0.09 4.46
N LYS A 128 5.35 0.63 5.31
CA LYS A 128 4.56 0.02 6.40
C LYS A 128 3.52 -0.96 5.87
N ASN A 129 2.76 -0.56 4.86
CA ASN A 129 1.75 -1.44 4.24
C ASN A 129 2.40 -2.70 3.65
N SER A 130 3.54 -2.55 2.98
CA SER A 130 4.30 -3.70 2.46
C SER A 130 4.85 -4.59 3.57
N PHE A 131 5.35 -4.01 4.66
CA PHE A 131 5.84 -4.77 5.82
C PHE A 131 4.73 -5.64 6.43
N TYR A 132 3.50 -5.13 6.53
CA TYR A 132 2.37 -5.92 6.98
C TYR A 132 1.92 -6.98 5.95
N ASP A 133 2.01 -6.70 4.65
CA ASP A 133 1.74 -7.74 3.65
C ASP A 133 2.79 -8.87 3.73
N TYR A 134 4.05 -8.55 4.02
CA TYR A 134 5.07 -9.55 4.32
C TYR A 134 4.68 -10.42 5.51
N GLU A 135 4.17 -9.81 6.57
CA GLU A 135 3.66 -10.53 7.75
C GLU A 135 2.57 -11.53 7.36
N ASP A 136 1.56 -11.07 6.60
CA ASP A 136 0.45 -11.92 6.20
C ASP A 136 0.90 -13.07 5.30
N ILE A 137 1.81 -12.80 4.36
CA ILE A 137 2.33 -13.81 3.44
C ILE A 137 3.12 -14.88 4.20
N ILE A 138 3.99 -14.47 5.13
CA ILE A 138 4.83 -15.38 5.92
C ILE A 138 3.96 -16.25 6.83
N LYS A 139 2.95 -15.65 7.48
CA LYS A 139 1.99 -16.36 8.34
C LYS A 139 0.90 -17.11 7.56
N GLY A 140 0.79 -16.86 6.26
CA GLY A 140 -0.25 -17.39 5.36
C GLY A 140 -1.67 -16.90 5.69
N THR A 141 -1.79 -15.71 6.26
CA THR A 141 -3.06 -14.98 6.45
C THR A 141 -3.33 -13.99 5.31
N ASP A 142 -2.49 -13.98 4.27
CA ASP A 142 -2.66 -13.13 3.09
C ASP A 142 -3.96 -13.48 2.34
N THR A 143 -4.76 -12.45 2.09
CA THR A 143 -6.08 -12.52 1.46
C THR A 143 -5.98 -12.88 -0.02
N SER A 144 -4.83 -12.62 -0.66
CA SER A 144 -4.60 -13.00 -2.04
C SER A 144 -4.70 -14.52 -2.21
N THR A 145 -5.26 -14.92 -3.34
CA THR A 145 -5.34 -16.35 -3.69
C THR A 145 -4.19 -16.81 -4.57
N ASN A 146 -3.23 -15.92 -4.86
CA ASN A 146 -2.08 -16.24 -5.69
C ASN A 146 -1.21 -17.31 -5.01
N ILE A 147 -1.09 -18.46 -5.70
CA ILE A 147 -0.42 -19.67 -5.18
C ILE A 147 1.02 -19.37 -4.78
N GLN A 148 1.73 -18.49 -5.50
CA GLN A 148 3.13 -18.19 -5.21
C GLN A 148 3.34 -17.61 -3.81
N PHE A 149 2.38 -16.81 -3.32
CA PHE A 149 2.44 -16.26 -1.96
C PHE A 149 2.10 -17.32 -0.91
N LYS A 150 1.09 -18.17 -1.17
CA LYS A 150 0.71 -19.26 -0.27
C LYS A 150 1.83 -20.30 -0.07
N ASP A 151 2.62 -20.53 -1.10
CA ASP A 151 3.76 -21.45 -1.05
C ASP A 151 4.85 -21.02 -0.05
N ILE A 152 4.93 -19.74 0.31
CA ILE A 152 5.96 -19.24 1.24
C ILE A 152 5.79 -19.85 2.63
N LYS A 153 4.57 -19.83 3.19
CA LYS A 153 4.29 -20.47 4.48
C LYS A 153 4.60 -21.96 4.44
N ILE A 154 4.19 -22.65 3.37
CA ILE A 154 4.43 -24.09 3.20
C ILE A 154 5.94 -24.40 3.19
N LYS A 155 6.74 -23.57 2.51
CA LYS A 155 8.20 -23.70 2.52
C LYS A 155 8.78 -23.48 3.91
N LEU A 156 8.31 -22.46 4.62
CA LEU A 156 8.74 -22.17 5.99
C LEU A 156 8.42 -23.32 6.95
N ASP A 157 7.18 -23.81 6.96
CA ASP A 157 6.73 -24.90 7.83
C ASP A 157 7.55 -26.19 7.61
N LYS A 158 7.88 -26.51 6.35
CA LYS A 158 8.77 -27.65 6.01
C LYS A 158 10.17 -27.49 6.59
N LEU A 159 10.75 -26.29 6.53
CA LEU A 159 12.07 -26.01 7.08
C LEU A 159 12.05 -26.06 8.62
N LEU A 160 11.03 -25.48 9.25
CA LEU A 160 10.83 -25.52 10.70
C LEU A 160 10.67 -26.95 11.24
N THR A 161 10.01 -27.83 10.47
CA THR A 161 9.87 -29.25 10.85
C THR A 161 11.21 -30.00 10.74
N LYS A 162 12.04 -29.66 9.75
CA LYS A 162 13.35 -30.29 9.50
C LYS A 162 14.41 -29.84 10.50
N GLU A 163 14.40 -28.57 10.87
CA GLU A 163 15.32 -27.97 11.84
C GLU A 163 14.61 -27.90 13.19
N THR A 164 14.68 -28.97 13.97
CA THR A 164 14.14 -29.06 15.33
C THR A 164 14.78 -28.01 16.25
N ASN A 165 14.31 -26.77 16.15
CA ASN A 165 14.73 -25.66 16.96
C ASN A 165 13.64 -25.39 18.01
N ASN A 166 13.91 -25.72 19.29
CA ASN A 166 12.89 -25.81 20.34
C ASN A 166 12.11 -24.49 20.61
N ASN A 167 12.62 -23.35 20.15
CA ASN A 167 12.06 -22.02 20.40
C ASN A 167 11.29 -21.39 19.22
N ILE A 168 11.34 -21.94 18.01
CA ILE A 168 10.60 -21.42 16.84
C ILE A 168 9.81 -22.57 16.24
N ARG A 169 8.50 -22.62 16.53
CA ARG A 169 7.67 -23.80 16.21
C ARG A 169 6.80 -23.62 14.98
N ASN A 170 6.50 -22.38 14.62
CA ASN A 170 5.60 -22.04 13.52
C ASN A 170 6.02 -20.72 12.84
N ALA A 171 5.31 -20.36 11.79
CA ALA A 171 5.54 -19.13 11.04
C ALA A 171 5.38 -17.86 11.90
N GLU A 172 4.48 -17.88 12.89
CA GLU A 172 4.23 -16.77 13.80
C GLU A 172 5.43 -16.50 14.72
N ASP A 173 6.00 -17.56 15.31
CA ASP A 173 7.22 -17.49 16.11
C ASP A 173 8.39 -16.99 15.24
N TRP A 174 8.50 -17.52 14.02
CA TRP A 174 9.55 -17.11 13.10
C TRP A 174 9.44 -15.63 12.73
N TRP A 175 8.23 -15.15 12.43
CA TRP A 175 7.97 -13.73 12.19
C TRP A 175 8.32 -12.88 13.41
N LYS A 176 7.89 -13.29 14.61
CA LYS A 176 8.16 -12.55 15.86
C LYS A 176 9.66 -12.34 16.09
N VAL A 177 10.47 -13.35 15.79
CA VAL A 177 11.94 -13.28 15.89
C VAL A 177 12.56 -12.41 14.79
N ASN A 178 12.05 -12.45 13.56
CA ASN A 178 12.73 -11.88 12.41
C ASN A 178 12.17 -10.53 11.91
N LYS A 179 10.96 -10.13 12.33
CA LYS A 179 10.27 -8.93 11.82
C LYS A 179 11.10 -7.65 11.92
N LYS A 180 11.92 -7.52 12.96
CA LYS A 180 12.81 -6.36 13.14
C LYS A 180 13.90 -6.31 12.06
N SER A 181 14.51 -7.46 11.77
CA SER A 181 15.50 -7.58 10.69
C SER A 181 14.88 -7.26 9.33
N ILE A 182 13.63 -7.70 9.10
CA ILE A 182 12.89 -7.45 7.85
C ILE A 182 12.62 -5.95 7.68
N TRP A 183 12.09 -5.27 8.70
CA TRP A 183 11.86 -3.83 8.64
C TRP A 183 13.16 -3.05 8.40
N ASN A 184 14.24 -3.40 9.11
CA ASN A 184 15.54 -2.76 8.93
C ASN A 184 16.14 -3.01 7.54
N ALA A 185 15.87 -4.17 6.92
CA ALA A 185 16.23 -4.41 5.53
C ALA A 185 15.47 -3.46 4.58
N MET A 186 14.17 -3.22 4.80
CA MET A 186 13.43 -2.23 4.02
C MET A 186 14.02 -0.82 4.18
N LEU A 187 14.40 -0.43 5.39
CA LEU A 187 15.09 0.84 5.66
C LEU A 187 16.44 0.93 4.93
N CYS A 188 17.23 -0.16 4.88
CA CYS A 188 18.44 -0.22 4.07
C CYS A 188 18.14 0.05 2.59
N GLY A 189 17.08 -0.59 2.06
CA GLY A 189 16.61 -0.38 0.70
C GLY A 189 16.25 1.07 0.42
N TYR A 190 15.41 1.64 1.27
CA TYR A 190 15.02 3.05 1.19
C TYR A 190 16.23 3.97 1.19
N LYS A 191 17.24 3.72 2.03
CA LYS A 191 18.50 4.49 2.01
C LYS A 191 19.24 4.37 0.68
N LYS A 192 19.28 3.16 0.10
CA LYS A 192 19.90 2.88 -1.21
C LYS A 192 19.15 3.54 -2.39
N SER A 193 17.91 4.02 -2.21
CA SER A 193 17.18 4.81 -3.22
C SER A 193 17.67 6.27 -3.37
N GLY A 194 18.69 6.68 -2.61
CA GLY A 194 19.17 8.05 -2.56
C GLY A 194 18.73 8.83 -1.31
N ASN A 195 17.82 8.28 -0.50
CA ASN A 195 17.39 8.85 0.78
C ASN A 195 18.39 8.58 1.91
N LYS A 196 19.52 9.30 1.91
CA LYS A 196 20.66 9.02 2.82
C LYS A 196 20.34 9.17 4.31
N ILE A 197 19.35 9.99 4.66
CA ILE A 197 18.95 10.29 6.05
C ILE A 197 17.64 9.59 6.33
N ILE A 198 17.65 8.67 7.29
CA ILE A 198 16.46 8.01 7.83
C ILE A 198 16.15 8.69 9.15
N ASP A 199 14.91 9.12 9.34
CA ASP A 199 14.46 9.65 10.62
C ASP A 199 14.53 8.54 11.69
N PRO A 200 15.19 8.76 12.84
CA PRO A 200 15.28 7.77 13.91
C PRO A 200 13.90 7.28 14.41
N SER A 201 12.82 8.03 14.22
CA SER A 201 11.47 7.58 14.54
C SER A 201 11.03 6.37 13.71
N TRP A 202 11.56 6.20 12.48
CA TRP A 202 11.27 5.04 11.62
C TRP A 202 11.86 3.74 12.20
N CYS A 203 12.79 3.85 13.15
CA CYS A 203 13.36 2.72 13.86
C CYS A 203 12.46 2.11 14.93
N LYS A 204 11.43 2.84 15.37
CA LYS A 204 10.46 2.28 16.31
C LYS A 204 9.71 1.17 15.59
N ILE A 205 9.91 -0.06 16.07
CA ILE A 205 9.32 -1.26 15.48
C ILE A 205 7.82 -1.01 15.36
N ILE A 206 7.35 -1.09 14.13
CA ILE A 206 5.94 -1.13 13.82
C ILE A 206 5.37 -2.34 14.57
N THR A 207 4.50 -2.06 15.54
CA THR A 207 3.85 -3.10 16.33
C THR A 207 3.17 -4.10 15.40
N THR A 208 3.05 -5.35 15.83
CA THR A 208 2.31 -6.36 15.08
C THR A 208 0.90 -5.82 14.82
N GLU A 209 0.54 -5.60 13.56
CA GLU A 209 -0.76 -5.03 13.24
C GLU A 209 -1.81 -6.13 13.29
N LYS A 210 -2.76 -5.97 14.21
CA LYS A 210 -3.85 -6.93 14.38
C LYS A 210 -5.02 -6.63 13.46
N THR A 211 -5.02 -5.47 12.81
CA THR A 211 -6.04 -5.11 11.82
C THR A 211 -6.04 -6.12 10.67
N PRO A 212 -7.17 -6.75 10.33
CA PRO A 212 -7.31 -7.61 9.15
C PRO A 212 -6.76 -6.95 7.88
N GLN A 213 -6.12 -7.74 7.01
CA GLN A 213 -5.43 -7.21 5.81
C GLN A 213 -6.36 -6.40 4.90
N PHE A 214 -7.61 -6.87 4.73
CA PHE A 214 -8.62 -6.15 3.95
C PHE A 214 -8.86 -4.71 4.47
N LEU A 215 -8.88 -4.51 5.79
CA LEU A 215 -9.08 -3.17 6.37
C LEU A 215 -7.86 -2.26 6.15
N ARG A 216 -6.64 -2.83 6.17
CA ARG A 216 -5.43 -2.08 5.78
C ARG A 216 -5.49 -1.63 4.33
N TRP A 217 -5.95 -2.49 3.42
CA TRP A 217 -6.13 -2.14 2.02
C TRP A 217 -7.22 -1.09 1.81
N ILE A 218 -8.32 -1.13 2.57
CA ILE A 218 -9.34 -0.07 2.56
C ILE A 218 -8.74 1.27 3.00
N LYS A 219 -7.93 1.27 4.07
CA LYS A 219 -7.24 2.48 4.54
C LYS A 219 -6.25 3.02 3.51
N GLU A 220 -5.49 2.16 2.85
CA GLU A 220 -4.58 2.53 1.77
C GLU A 220 -5.35 3.13 0.58
N TRP A 221 -6.46 2.51 0.18
CA TRP A 221 -7.34 3.00 -0.89
C TRP A 221 -7.95 4.36 -0.53
N GLY A 222 -8.52 4.48 0.67
CA GLY A 222 -9.18 5.71 1.14
C GLY A 222 -8.20 6.88 1.21
N THR A 223 -6.96 6.63 1.63
CA THR A 223 -5.91 7.67 1.66
C THR A 223 -5.63 8.19 0.26
N ASN A 224 -5.43 7.28 -0.71
CA ASN A 224 -5.15 7.66 -2.10
C ASN A 224 -6.32 8.40 -2.75
N VAL A 225 -7.55 7.90 -2.55
CA VAL A 225 -8.76 8.52 -3.10
C VAL A 225 -9.00 9.89 -2.49
N CYS A 226 -8.81 10.08 -1.18
CA CYS A 226 -8.95 11.40 -0.59
C CYS A 226 -7.92 12.41 -1.11
N ILE A 227 -6.65 12.00 -1.29
CA ILE A 227 -5.63 12.86 -1.89
C ILE A 227 -6.05 13.29 -3.31
N GLN A 228 -6.40 12.32 -4.17
CA GLN A 228 -6.82 12.62 -5.55
C GLN A 228 -8.08 13.48 -5.60
N LYS A 229 -9.03 13.22 -4.70
CA LYS A 229 -10.25 14.02 -4.59
C LYS A 229 -9.93 15.49 -4.34
N GLN A 230 -9.01 15.77 -3.41
CA GLN A 230 -8.60 17.13 -3.12
C GLN A 230 -7.87 17.78 -4.30
N GLU A 231 -6.98 17.05 -4.97
CA GLU A 231 -6.31 17.55 -6.18
C GLU A 231 -7.31 17.92 -7.27
N HIS A 232 -8.30 17.06 -7.55
CA HIS A 232 -9.37 17.38 -8.50
C HIS A 232 -10.20 18.59 -8.08
N LYS A 233 -10.58 18.68 -6.79
CA LYS A 233 -11.29 19.86 -6.25
C LYS A 233 -10.49 21.15 -6.46
N GLU A 234 -9.18 21.13 -6.20
CA GLU A 234 -8.29 22.28 -6.38
C GLU A 234 -8.17 22.69 -7.86
N TYR A 235 -8.03 21.73 -8.77
CA TYR A 235 -7.99 22.01 -10.21
C TYR A 235 -9.29 22.63 -10.72
N VAL A 236 -10.44 22.09 -10.31
CA VAL A 236 -11.76 22.65 -10.66
C VAL A 236 -11.89 24.07 -10.12
N LYS A 237 -11.60 24.31 -8.83
CA LYS A 237 -11.64 25.67 -8.23
C LYS A 237 -10.75 26.65 -8.98
N SER A 238 -9.52 26.24 -9.31
CA SER A 238 -8.58 27.09 -10.02
C SER A 238 -9.08 27.45 -11.42
N LYS A 239 -9.51 26.45 -12.22
CA LYS A 239 -9.89 26.64 -13.62
C LYS A 239 -11.30 27.20 -13.83
N CYS A 240 -12.17 27.11 -12.84
CA CYS A 240 -13.55 27.61 -12.90
C CYS A 240 -13.76 28.93 -12.14
N SER A 241 -12.72 29.51 -11.53
CA SER A 241 -12.82 30.71 -10.66
C SER A 241 -13.48 31.93 -11.31
N ASN A 242 -13.32 32.12 -12.62
CA ASN A 242 -13.89 33.25 -13.37
C ASN A 242 -15.13 32.89 -14.20
N VAL A 243 -15.60 31.64 -14.13
CA VAL A 243 -16.74 31.17 -14.91
C VAL A 243 -18.01 31.31 -14.08
N SER A 244 -18.89 32.24 -14.45
CA SER A 244 -20.18 32.42 -13.78
C SER A 244 -21.31 31.58 -14.43
N ASN A 245 -21.25 31.38 -15.74
CA ASN A 245 -22.13 30.50 -16.50
C ASN A 245 -21.37 29.94 -17.70
N LEU A 246 -21.69 28.71 -18.11
CA LEU A 246 -21.11 28.11 -19.31
C LEU A 246 -21.58 28.88 -20.55
N GLY A 247 -20.62 29.26 -21.41
CA GLY A 247 -20.88 29.95 -22.68
C GLY A 247 -20.64 31.48 -22.70
N ALA A 248 -20.46 32.15 -21.56
CA ALA A 248 -20.21 33.60 -21.53
C ALA A 248 -18.76 33.98 -21.92
N GLN A 249 -17.80 33.09 -21.71
CA GLN A 249 -16.39 33.25 -22.08
C GLN A 249 -15.85 31.93 -22.63
N ALA A 250 -15.77 31.79 -23.96
CA ALA A 250 -15.59 30.48 -24.60
C ALA A 250 -14.32 29.73 -24.16
N SER A 251 -13.17 30.39 -24.03
CA SER A 251 -11.91 29.74 -23.65
C SER A 251 -11.87 29.33 -22.17
N GLU A 252 -12.30 30.19 -21.25
CA GLU A 252 -12.35 29.92 -19.81
C GLU A 252 -13.41 28.86 -19.48
N SER A 253 -14.58 28.95 -20.14
CA SER A 253 -15.64 27.94 -20.10
C SER A 253 -15.14 26.59 -20.58
N ASN A 254 -14.31 26.52 -21.62
CA ASN A 254 -13.75 25.26 -22.13
C ASN A 254 -12.77 24.61 -21.14
N ASN A 255 -11.86 25.39 -20.55
CA ASN A 255 -10.91 24.89 -19.55
C ASN A 255 -11.63 24.38 -18.30
N CYS A 256 -12.59 25.15 -17.79
CA CYS A 256 -13.41 24.74 -16.65
C CYS A 256 -14.21 23.46 -16.96
N THR A 257 -14.89 23.42 -18.11
CA THR A 257 -15.65 22.22 -18.55
C THR A 257 -14.74 21.00 -18.63
N SER A 258 -13.51 21.17 -19.12
CA SER A 258 -12.53 20.07 -19.21
C SER A 258 -12.15 19.52 -17.83
N GLU A 259 -11.90 20.36 -16.84
CA GLU A 259 -11.56 19.89 -15.48
C GLU A 259 -12.75 19.25 -14.78
N ILE A 260 -13.97 19.77 -15.01
CA ILE A 260 -15.20 19.15 -14.53
C ILE A 260 -15.36 17.73 -15.11
N ARG A 261 -15.14 17.54 -16.42
CA ARG A 261 -15.20 16.20 -17.06
C ARG A 261 -14.24 15.23 -16.39
N LYS A 262 -12.98 15.64 -16.17
CA LYS A 262 -11.98 14.81 -15.50
C LYS A 262 -12.42 14.45 -14.08
N TYR A 263 -12.96 15.40 -13.32
CA TYR A 263 -13.44 15.15 -11.97
C TYR A 263 -14.64 14.20 -11.95
N GLN A 264 -15.57 14.31 -12.90
CA GLN A 264 -16.70 13.40 -13.05
C GLN A 264 -16.25 11.98 -13.43
N GLU A 265 -15.35 11.86 -14.40
CA GLU A 265 -14.80 10.56 -14.81
C GLU A 265 -14.08 9.85 -13.66
N TRP A 266 -13.26 10.59 -12.91
CA TRP A 266 -12.60 10.10 -11.71
C TRP A 266 -13.61 9.72 -10.61
N SER A 267 -14.62 10.55 -10.36
CA SER A 267 -15.66 10.29 -9.35
C SER A 267 -16.46 9.03 -9.68
N ARG A 268 -16.77 8.82 -10.97
CA ARG A 268 -17.47 7.61 -11.44
C ARG A 268 -16.68 6.35 -11.15
N LYS A 269 -15.38 6.34 -11.50
CA LYS A 269 -14.51 5.19 -11.24
C LYS A 269 -14.39 4.91 -9.74
N SER A 270 -14.17 5.96 -8.95
CA SER A 270 -14.02 5.87 -7.48
C SER A 270 -15.30 5.40 -6.80
N SER A 271 -16.47 5.88 -7.25
CA SER A 271 -17.77 5.48 -6.73
C SER A 271 -18.05 4.00 -6.94
N VAL A 272 -17.75 3.45 -8.13
CA VAL A 272 -17.93 2.02 -8.43
C VAL A 272 -17.03 1.15 -7.53
N GLN A 273 -15.77 1.56 -7.34
CA GLN A 273 -14.86 0.87 -6.42
C GLN A 273 -15.35 0.95 -4.97
N TRP A 274 -15.80 2.12 -4.53
CA TRP A 274 -16.31 2.34 -3.18
C TRP A 274 -17.54 1.52 -2.87
N GLU A 275 -18.50 1.44 -3.80
CA GLU A 275 -19.70 0.62 -3.65
C GLU A 275 -19.33 -0.85 -3.45
N ALA A 276 -18.41 -1.37 -4.27
CA ALA A 276 -17.95 -2.75 -4.17
C ALA A 276 -17.22 -3.01 -2.85
N ILE A 277 -16.32 -2.11 -2.43
CA ILE A 277 -15.62 -2.18 -1.14
C ILE A 277 -16.63 -2.19 0.02
N SER A 278 -17.59 -1.27 0.00
CA SER A 278 -18.61 -1.12 1.04
C SER A 278 -19.50 -2.35 1.15
N GLU A 279 -19.90 -2.94 0.02
CA GLU A 279 -20.64 -4.20 -0.02
C GLU A 279 -19.81 -5.34 0.59
N ARG A 280 -18.51 -5.41 0.27
CA ARG A 280 -17.60 -6.44 0.80
C ARG A 280 -17.36 -6.27 2.29
N TYR A 281 -17.16 -5.04 2.77
CA TYR A 281 -17.02 -4.73 4.19
C TYR A 281 -18.20 -5.26 5.00
N ARG A 282 -19.44 -4.98 4.56
CA ARG A 282 -20.65 -5.49 5.22
C ARG A 282 -20.67 -7.02 5.32
N LYS A 283 -20.21 -7.72 4.27
CA LYS A 283 -20.11 -9.20 4.28
C LYS A 283 -19.04 -9.69 5.26
N TYR A 284 -17.88 -9.04 5.30
CA TYR A 284 -16.77 -9.42 6.17
C TYR A 284 -17.05 -9.12 7.63
N LYS A 285 -17.84 -8.09 7.95
CA LYS A 285 -18.23 -7.74 9.33
C LYS A 285 -18.89 -8.90 10.09
N GLY A 286 -19.59 -9.81 9.40
CA GLY A 286 -20.18 -11.00 10.01
C GLY A 286 -19.19 -12.15 10.29
N MET A 287 -17.92 -12.03 9.88
CA MET A 287 -16.92 -13.09 9.99
C MET A 287 -16.12 -12.98 11.29
N ASP A 288 -15.60 -14.12 11.74
CA ASP A 288 -14.83 -14.26 12.97
C ASP A 288 -13.63 -13.30 13.07
N GLU A 289 -12.92 -13.12 11.98
CA GLU A 289 -11.76 -12.22 11.87
C GLU A 289 -12.13 -10.74 12.11
N PHE A 290 -13.39 -10.36 11.89
CA PHE A 290 -13.88 -8.98 11.98
C PHE A 290 -14.77 -8.74 13.20
N LYS A 291 -14.94 -9.73 14.10
CA LYS A 291 -15.79 -9.62 15.31
C LYS A 291 -15.44 -8.42 16.20
N ASN A 292 -14.17 -8.00 16.19
CA ASN A 292 -13.69 -6.88 17.01
C ASN A 292 -13.81 -5.51 16.31
N VAL A 293 -14.27 -5.48 15.06
CA VAL A 293 -14.46 -4.25 14.27
C VAL A 293 -15.82 -3.66 14.63
N LYS A 294 -15.81 -2.49 15.28
CA LYS A 294 -17.01 -1.89 15.87
C LYS A 294 -17.81 -1.12 14.82
N GLU A 295 -17.11 -0.50 13.87
CA GLU A 295 -17.63 0.51 12.96
C GLU A 295 -18.65 -0.10 11.99
N PRO A 296 -19.88 0.46 11.91
CA PRO A 296 -21.03 -0.13 11.20
C PRO A 296 -20.76 -0.39 9.72
N ASP A 297 -20.01 0.50 9.09
CA ASP A 297 -19.69 0.46 7.67
C ASP A 297 -18.25 0.95 7.40
N ALA A 298 -17.83 0.85 6.14
CA ALA A 298 -16.49 1.21 5.70
C ALA A 298 -16.21 2.72 5.84
N ASN A 299 -17.23 3.58 5.75
CA ASN A 299 -17.08 5.03 5.86
C ASN A 299 -16.73 5.40 7.31
N GLU A 300 -17.50 4.90 8.27
CA GLU A 300 -17.22 5.10 9.70
C GLU A 300 -15.89 4.46 10.11
N TYR A 301 -15.51 3.32 9.52
CA TYR A 301 -14.18 2.74 9.71
C TYR A 301 -13.06 3.68 9.26
N LEU A 302 -13.17 4.27 8.07
CA LEU A 302 -12.16 5.20 7.57
C LEU A 302 -12.10 6.49 8.38
N LYS A 303 -13.24 7.04 8.81
CA LYS A 303 -13.29 8.23 9.67
C LYS A 303 -12.53 8.02 10.99
N GLU A 304 -12.74 6.89 11.64
CA GLU A 304 -12.11 6.59 12.94
C GLU A 304 -10.63 6.21 12.80
N HIS A 305 -10.27 5.41 11.78
CA HIS A 305 -8.96 4.78 11.69
C HIS A 305 -8.00 5.42 10.67
N CYS A 306 -8.47 6.37 9.87
CA CYS A 306 -7.67 7.05 8.86
C CYS A 306 -7.75 8.57 8.98
N SER A 307 -6.87 9.15 9.81
CA SER A 307 -6.73 10.61 9.93
C SER A 307 -6.35 11.32 8.61
N LYS A 308 -5.80 10.59 7.63
CA LYS A 308 -5.48 11.06 6.28
C LYS A 308 -6.61 10.85 5.26
N CYS A 309 -7.74 10.31 5.70
CA CYS A 309 -8.93 10.14 4.89
C CYS A 309 -10.06 11.09 5.34
N PRO A 310 -9.84 12.41 5.53
CA PRO A 310 -10.89 13.31 6.00
C PRO A 310 -11.87 13.65 4.88
N CYS A 311 -12.22 12.71 4.00
CA CYS A 311 -13.13 12.98 2.88
C CYS A 311 -14.30 12.01 2.90
N GLY A 312 -15.52 12.54 2.77
CA GLY A 312 -16.69 11.72 2.50
C GLY A 312 -16.53 10.99 1.17
N PHE A 313 -16.99 9.74 1.10
CA PHE A 313 -16.94 8.93 -0.12
C PHE A 313 -18.29 8.87 -0.87
N ASN A 314 -19.38 9.23 -0.19
CA ASN A 314 -20.74 9.08 -0.73
C ASN A 314 -21.14 10.20 -1.71
N ASP A 315 -20.55 11.38 -1.61
CA ASP A 315 -20.78 12.51 -2.51
C ASP A 315 -20.23 12.28 -3.93
N MET A 316 -19.34 11.28 -4.11
CA MET A 316 -18.83 10.89 -5.42
C MET A 316 -19.96 10.41 -6.35
N GLU A 317 -21.01 9.78 -5.81
CA GLU A 317 -22.15 9.33 -6.60
C GLU A 317 -22.95 10.52 -7.17
N GLU A 318 -23.11 11.59 -6.39
CA GLU A 318 -23.87 12.78 -6.82
C GLU A 318 -23.23 13.47 -8.02
N ILE A 319 -21.90 13.52 -8.06
CA ILE A 319 -21.12 14.09 -9.17
C ILE A 319 -21.36 13.32 -10.48
N THR A 320 -21.73 12.04 -10.39
CA THR A 320 -21.89 11.14 -11.55
C THR A 320 -23.28 11.15 -12.18
N LYS A 321 -24.26 11.83 -11.55
CA LYS A 321 -25.65 11.88 -12.04
C LYS A 321 -25.80 12.65 -13.36
N TYR A 322 -24.86 13.55 -13.67
CA TYR A 322 -24.92 14.42 -14.84
C TYR A 322 -24.18 13.82 -16.03
N THR A 323 -24.93 13.43 -17.08
CA THR A 323 -24.36 12.93 -18.34
C THR A 323 -23.89 14.05 -19.28
N ASN A 324 -24.50 15.23 -19.19
CA ASN A 324 -24.10 16.43 -19.92
C ASN A 324 -23.75 17.56 -18.93
N ILE A 325 -22.66 18.29 -19.21
CA ILE A 325 -22.25 19.44 -18.39
C ILE A 325 -22.99 20.68 -18.88
N GLY A 326 -24.25 20.81 -18.44
CA GLY A 326 -25.02 22.05 -18.52
C GLY A 326 -24.79 22.94 -17.29
N ASN A 327 -25.41 24.12 -17.27
CA ASN A 327 -25.27 25.07 -16.15
C ASN A 327 -25.71 24.49 -14.79
N GLU A 328 -26.70 23.60 -14.77
CA GLU A 328 -27.12 22.90 -13.55
C GLU A 328 -26.00 22.02 -12.99
N ALA A 329 -25.44 21.12 -13.82
CA ALA A 329 -24.33 20.26 -13.44
C ALA A 329 -23.10 21.07 -13.00
N PHE A 330 -22.81 22.16 -13.71
CA PHE A 330 -21.75 23.10 -13.35
C PHE A 330 -21.97 23.67 -11.94
N ASN A 331 -23.13 24.27 -11.67
CA ASN A 331 -23.42 24.89 -10.38
C ASN A 331 -23.32 23.88 -9.23
N THR A 332 -23.89 22.69 -9.39
CA THR A 332 -23.82 21.63 -8.37
C THR A 332 -22.38 21.18 -8.11
N ILE A 333 -21.57 20.96 -9.15
CA ILE A 333 -20.19 20.53 -8.97
C ILE A 333 -19.36 21.64 -8.31
N ILE A 334 -19.57 22.89 -8.69
CA ILE A 334 -18.91 24.05 -8.06
C ILE A 334 -19.25 24.15 -6.57
N GLU A 335 -20.52 23.94 -6.20
CA GLU A 335 -20.92 23.88 -4.81
C GLU A 335 -20.17 22.77 -4.06
N LYS A 336 -20.14 21.55 -4.60
CA LYS A 336 -19.52 20.37 -3.98
C LYS A 336 -18.01 20.48 -3.83
N VAL A 337 -17.30 21.10 -4.78
CA VAL A 337 -15.85 21.31 -4.62
C VAL A 337 -15.54 22.30 -3.50
N ASN A 338 -16.44 23.25 -3.23
CA ASN A 338 -16.27 24.25 -2.17
C ASN A 338 -16.56 23.70 -0.77
N ILE A 339 -17.29 22.60 -0.65
CA ILE A 339 -17.48 21.92 0.64
C ILE A 339 -16.14 21.34 1.11
N PRO A 340 -15.68 21.68 2.33
CA PRO A 340 -14.51 21.08 2.95
C PRO A 340 -14.61 19.57 3.02
N ALA A 341 -13.46 18.93 3.20
CA ALA A 341 -13.39 17.50 3.44
C ALA A 341 -14.03 17.22 4.83
N GLU A 342 -15.09 16.38 4.90
CA GLU A 342 -15.85 16.04 6.12
C GLU A 342 -15.04 15.28 7.17
#